data_AF-A0A925N0B0-F1
#
_entry.id   AF-A0A925N0B0-F1
#
_cell.length_a   1.000
_cell.length_b   1.000
_cell.length_c   1.000
_cell.angle_alpha   90.00
_cell.angle_beta   90.00
_cell.angle_gamma   90.00
#
_symmetry.space_group_name_H-M   'P 1'
#
loop_
_entity.id
_entity.type
_entity.pdbx_description
1 polymer ?
#
loop_
_entity_poly.entity_id
_entity_poly.type
_entity_poly.pdbx_seq_one_letter_code
_entity_poly.pdbx_strand_id
1 'polypeptide(L)'
;MPNASAPQPSVSPSEAAHFGALAKDWWDPKGASAMLHRMNPARLRYVRERIDEHWDLDEHEFAPLAGKRALDVGCGAGLLAEPL
;
A
#
# COMPACT_ATOMS: atom_id res chain seq x y z
N MET A 1 7.41 -15.21 36.61
CA MET A 1 7.70 -14.90 35.20
C MET A 1 6.43 -15.20 34.41
N PRO A 2 5.78 -14.23 33.75
CA PRO A 2 4.51 -14.48 33.09
C PRO A 2 4.71 -15.36 31.86
N ASN A 3 3.77 -16.28 31.69
CA ASN A 3 3.67 -17.26 30.62
C ASN A 3 3.52 -16.53 29.28
N ALA A 4 4.54 -16.58 28.41
CA ALA A 4 4.41 -16.08 27.04
C ALA A 4 3.47 -17.01 26.29
N SER A 5 2.22 -16.59 26.10
CA SER A 5 1.26 -17.30 25.24
C SER A 5 1.89 -17.56 23.86
N ALA A 6 1.70 -18.77 23.33
CA ALA A 6 2.18 -19.15 22.01
C ALA A 6 1.75 -18.10 20.96
N PRO A 7 2.61 -17.76 19.97
CA PRO A 7 2.31 -16.72 19.00
C PRO A 7 1.05 -17.10 18.23
N GLN A 8 0.01 -16.27 18.35
CA GLN A 8 -1.16 -16.38 17.50
C GLN A 8 -0.83 -15.85 16.11
N PRO A 9 -1.33 -16.48 15.03
CA PRO A 9 -1.15 -15.94 13.69
C PRO A 9 -1.78 -14.55 13.61
N SER A 10 -1.02 -13.57 13.09
CA SER A 10 -1.50 -12.20 12.84
C SER A 10 -2.34 -12.08 11.57
N VAL A 11 -2.55 -13.19 10.86
CA VAL A 11 -3.30 -13.25 9.60
C VAL A 11 -4.64 -13.92 9.85
N SER A 12 -5.72 -13.28 9.40
CA SER A 12 -7.05 -13.88 9.35
C SER A 12 -7.24 -14.65 8.03
N PRO A 13 -7.42 -15.99 8.06
CA PRO A 13 -7.62 -16.77 6.84
C PRO A 13 -8.87 -16.38 6.04
N SER A 14 -9.95 -15.97 6.73
CA SER A 14 -11.20 -15.56 6.08
C SER A 14 -11.03 -14.26 5.31
N GLU A 15 -10.26 -13.30 5.85
CA GLU A 15 -9.95 -12.04 5.17
C GLU A 15 -9.07 -12.29 3.95
N ALA A 16 -8.03 -13.12 4.08
CA ALA A 16 -7.17 -13.48 2.96
C ALA A 16 -7.96 -14.12 1.81
N ALA A 17 -8.88 -15.03 2.12
CA ALA A 17 -9.76 -15.65 1.13
C ALA A 17 -10.72 -14.64 0.48
N HIS A 18 -11.32 -13.74 1.28
CA HIS A 18 -12.22 -12.70 0.79
C HIS A 18 -11.54 -11.78 -0.23
N PHE A 19 -10.38 -11.22 0.12
CA PHE A 19 -9.63 -10.35 -0.79
C PHE A 19 -9.04 -11.11 -1.98
N GLY A 20 -8.64 -12.37 -1.79
CA GLY A 20 -8.20 -13.24 -2.88
C GLY A 20 -9.27 -13.46 -3.95
N ALA A 21 -10.54 -13.59 -3.56
CA ALA A 21 -11.64 -13.74 -4.50
C ALA A 21 -11.91 -12.47 -5.34
N LEU A 22 -11.53 -11.30 -4.83
CA LEU A 22 -11.69 -9.99 -5.50
C LEU A 22 -10.48 -9.59 -6.35
N ALA A 23 -9.34 -10.30 -6.22
CA ALA A 23 -8.04 -9.85 -6.73
C ALA A 23 -7.99 -9.63 -8.24
N LYS A 24 -8.73 -10.44 -9.02
CA LYS A 24 -8.78 -10.33 -10.49
C LYS A 24 -9.33 -8.99 -11.00
N ASP A 25 -10.17 -8.33 -10.20
CA ASP A 25 -10.88 -7.10 -10.58
C ASP A 25 -10.25 -5.86 -9.89
N TRP A 26 -9.14 -6.03 -9.17
CA TRP A 26 -8.53 -4.94 -8.40
C TRP A 26 -8.11 -3.75 -9.24
N TRP A 27 -7.70 -3.97 -10.49
CA TRP A 27 -7.29 -2.91 -11.42
C TRP A 27 -8.44 -2.35 -12.27
N ASP A 28 -9.66 -2.86 -12.12
CA ASP A 28 -10.83 -2.26 -12.76
C ASP A 28 -11.24 -0.98 -11.99
N PRO A 29 -11.13 0.22 -12.59
CA PRO A 29 -11.50 1.48 -11.94
C PRO A 29 -13.00 1.60 -11.66
N LYS A 30 -13.83 0.71 -12.21
CA LYS A 30 -15.28 0.61 -11.96
C LYS A 30 -15.65 -0.64 -11.15
N GLY A 31 -14.68 -1.48 -10.80
CA GLY A 31 -14.87 -2.71 -10.06
C GLY A 31 -15.06 -2.51 -8.54
N ALA A 32 -14.98 -3.60 -7.78
CA ALA A 32 -15.17 -3.59 -6.33
C ALA A 32 -14.19 -2.67 -5.58
N SER A 33 -13.02 -2.41 -6.16
CA SER A 33 -11.98 -1.52 -5.61
C SER A 33 -12.02 -0.09 -6.18
N ALA A 34 -13.07 0.31 -6.91
CA ALA A 34 -13.18 1.62 -7.56
C ALA A 34 -12.91 2.81 -6.63
N MET A 35 -13.30 2.71 -5.35
CA MET A 35 -13.04 3.77 -4.37
C MET A 35 -11.53 3.96 -4.12
N LEU A 36 -10.74 2.87 -4.05
CA LEU A 36 -9.28 2.95 -3.88
C LEU A 36 -8.62 3.65 -5.06
N HIS A 37 -9.07 3.38 -6.29
CA HIS A 37 -8.63 4.10 -7.49
C HIS A 37 -8.91 5.59 -7.40
N ARG A 38 -10.14 5.97 -7.01
CA ARG A 38 -10.53 7.39 -6.88
C ARG A 38 -9.75 8.12 -5.78
N MET A 39 -9.43 7.45 -4.68
CA MET A 39 -8.64 8.02 -3.59
C MET A 39 -7.14 8.07 -3.89
N ASN A 40 -6.65 7.26 -4.83
CA ASN A 40 -5.22 7.09 -5.08
C ASN A 40 -4.46 8.40 -5.37
N PRO A 41 -4.97 9.32 -6.20
CA PRO A 41 -4.27 10.59 -6.45
C PRO A 41 -4.01 11.41 -5.18
N ALA A 42 -4.97 11.44 -4.24
CA ALA A 42 -4.80 12.15 -2.99
C ALA A 42 -3.80 11.45 -2.06
N ARG A 43 -3.86 10.12 -1.99
CA ARG A 43 -2.93 9.30 -1.19
C ARG A 43 -1.50 9.41 -1.71
N LEU A 44 -1.32 9.29 -3.02
CA LEU A 44 -0.03 9.41 -3.68
C LEU A 44 0.60 10.77 -3.43
N ARG A 45 -0.17 11.86 -3.61
CA ARG A 45 0.32 13.20 -3.32
C ARG A 45 0.78 13.32 -1.87
N TYR A 46 -0.04 12.88 -0.92
CA TYR A 46 0.33 12.95 0.50
C TYR A 46 1.61 12.16 0.81
N VAL A 47 1.72 10.91 0.33
CA VAL A 47 2.90 10.06 0.55
C VAL A 47 4.13 10.67 -0.13
N ARG A 48 3.99 11.17 -1.36
CA ARG A 48 5.06 11.84 -2.10
C ARG A 48 5.61 13.04 -1.34
N GLU A 49 4.74 13.94 -0.88
CA GLU A 49 5.15 15.10 -0.08
C GLU A 49 5.92 14.67 1.18
N ARG A 50 5.48 13.61 1.88
CA ARG A 50 6.20 13.12 3.08
C ARG A 50 7.54 12.49 2.73
N ILE A 51 7.65 11.83 1.58
CA ILE A 51 8.91 11.26 1.07
C ILE A 51 9.91 12.39 0.77
N ASP A 52 9.45 13.43 0.07
CA ASP A 52 10.28 14.58 -0.28
C ASP A 52 10.74 15.33 0.98
N GLU A 53 9.84 15.59 1.93
CA GLU A 53 10.16 16.21 3.22
C GLU A 53 11.14 15.36 4.06
N HIS A 54 10.97 14.03 4.07
CA HIS A 54 11.79 13.15 4.90
C HIS A 54 13.24 13.06 4.42
N TRP A 55 13.45 13.11 3.11
CA TRP A 55 14.77 12.98 2.50
C TRP A 55 15.32 14.27 1.88
N ASP A 56 14.64 15.40 2.07
CA ASP A 56 15.00 16.72 1.53
C ASP A 56 15.20 16.68 0.01
N LEU A 57 14.19 16.20 -0.71
CA LEU A 57 14.22 16.00 -2.16
C LEU A 57 13.57 17.16 -2.92
N ASP A 58 13.88 17.26 -4.22
CA ASP A 58 13.16 18.11 -5.17
C ASP A 58 11.79 17.49 -5.49
N GLU A 59 10.71 18.21 -5.17
CA GLU A 59 9.32 17.79 -5.43
C GLU A 59 9.02 17.60 -6.93
N HIS A 60 9.87 18.15 -7.82
CA HIS A 60 9.75 18.00 -9.26
C HIS A 60 10.48 16.76 -9.82
N GLU A 61 11.27 16.05 -9.01
CA GLU A 61 11.96 14.83 -9.46
C GLU A 61 10.95 13.69 -9.69
N PHE A 62 11.20 12.83 -10.69
CA PHE A 62 10.25 11.78 -11.07
C PHE A 62 10.41 10.47 -10.28
N ALA A 63 11.57 10.26 -9.65
CA ALA A 63 11.93 9.01 -8.99
C ALA A 63 12.28 9.25 -7.51
N PRO A 64 11.30 9.59 -6.65
CA PRO A 64 11.55 10.02 -5.27
C PRO A 64 12.15 8.93 -4.37
N LEU A 65 12.07 7.67 -4.82
CA LEU A 65 12.64 6.50 -4.14
C LEU A 65 13.97 6.02 -4.74
N ALA A 66 14.57 6.74 -5.70
CA ALA A 66 15.85 6.35 -6.30
C ALA A 66 16.95 6.18 -5.24
N GLY A 67 17.55 4.99 -5.19
CA GLY A 67 18.58 4.65 -4.19
C GLY A 67 18.05 4.41 -2.77
N LYS A 68 16.72 4.40 -2.57
CA LYS A 68 16.06 4.19 -1.28
C LYS A 68 15.35 2.84 -1.25
N ARG A 69 14.84 2.46 -0.08
CA ARG A 69 14.04 1.24 0.12
C ARG A 69 12.73 1.60 0.80
N ALA A 70 11.62 1.15 0.24
CA ALA A 70 10.28 1.34 0.79
C ALA A 70 9.57 -0.02 0.95
N LEU A 71 8.56 -0.06 1.82
CA LEU A 71 7.70 -1.22 2.05
C LEU A 71 6.24 -0.76 2.14
N ASP A 72 5.40 -1.24 1.23
CA ASP A 72 3.94 -1.08 1.29
C ASP A 72 3.32 -2.32 1.95
N VAL A 73 2.96 -2.22 3.23
CA VAL A 73 2.43 -3.35 4.01
C VAL A 73 0.94 -3.50 3.70
N GLY A 74 0.56 -4.66 3.17
CA GLY A 74 -0.81 -4.88 2.69
C GLY A 74 -1.04 -4.27 1.31
N CYS A 75 0.00 -4.19 0.47
CA CYS A 75 -0.04 -3.58 -0.85
C CYS A 75 -1.14 -4.11 -1.79
N GLY A 76 -1.63 -5.34 -1.56
CA GLY A 76 -2.65 -5.96 -2.39
C GLY A 76 -2.23 -5.96 -3.85
N ALA A 77 -3.00 -5.27 -4.70
CA ALA A 77 -2.74 -5.17 -6.14
C ALA A 77 -1.57 -4.27 -6.53
N GLY A 78 -0.93 -3.61 -5.55
CA GLY A 78 0.11 -2.61 -5.82
C GLY A 78 -0.42 -1.26 -6.26
N LEU A 79 -1.71 -0.95 -6.05
CA LEU A 79 -2.31 0.32 -6.52
C LEU A 79 -1.54 1.56 -6.04
N LEU A 80 -0.99 1.54 -4.83
CA LEU A 80 -0.18 2.64 -4.30
C LEU A 80 1.32 2.45 -4.66
N ALA A 81 1.84 1.24 -4.51
CA ALA A 81 3.26 0.95 -4.69
C ALA A 81 3.77 1.06 -6.13
N GLU A 82 2.97 0.67 -7.13
CA GLU A 82 3.35 0.74 -8.56
C GLU A 82 3.57 2.18 -9.08
N PRO A 83 2.71 3.16 -8.76
CA PRO A 83 2.92 4.55 -9.20
C PRO A 83 3.87 5.39 -8.32
N LEU A 84 4.46 4.84 -7.25
CA LEU A 84 5.45 5.52 -6.37
C LEU A 84 6.88 5.29 -6.85
#